data_AF-A0A1I4SY32-F1
#
_entry.id   AF-A0A1I4SY32-F1
#
_cell.length_a   1.000
_cell.length_b   1.000
_cell.length_c   1.000
_cell.angle_alpha   90.00
_cell.angle_beta   90.00
_cell.angle_gamma   90.00
#
_symmetry.space_group_name_H-M   'P 1'
#
loop_
_entity.id
_entity.type
_entity.pdbx_description
1 polymer ?
#
loop_
_entity_poly.entity_id
_entity_poly.type
_entity_poly.pdbx_seq_one_letter_code
_entity_poly.pdbx_strand_id
1 'polypeptide(L)'
;MEISEFQKRMYDLYAHNDRRRGAAATTLWLVEEIGELAEAVRREDMENLREELADCFAWIGAIANLYDIDLEAAFLEKYPDMCPTCKKNPCICTD
;
A
#
# COMPACT_ATOMS: atom_id res chain seq x y z
N MET A 1 4.05 -13.88 5.28
CA MET A 1 4.95 -12.72 5.26
C MET A 1 4.21 -11.64 5.99
N GLU A 2 4.81 -11.11 7.06
CA GLU A 2 4.25 -10.00 7.82
C GLU A 2 4.44 -8.68 7.04
N ILE A 3 3.72 -7.61 7.43
CA ILE A 3 3.82 -6.32 6.73
C ILE A 3 5.23 -5.73 6.92
N SER A 4 5.81 -5.90 8.12
CA SER A 4 7.18 -5.49 8.41
C SER A 4 8.22 -6.22 7.54
N GLU A 5 8.03 -7.52 7.30
CA GLU A 5 8.90 -8.30 6.41
C GLU A 5 8.78 -7.83 4.94
N PHE A 6 7.56 -7.56 4.48
CA PHE A 6 7.30 -6.98 3.17
C PHE A 6 8.02 -5.63 3.00
N GLN A 7 7.80 -4.71 3.93
CA GLN A 7 8.35 -3.36 3.87
C GLN A 7 9.88 -3.41 3.80
N LYS A 8 10.51 -4.28 4.61
CA LYS A 8 11.95 -4.51 4.59
C LYS A 8 12.44 -5.05 3.24
N ARG A 9 11.72 -5.97 2.60
CA ARG A 9 12.07 -6.46 1.25
C ARG A 9 12.05 -5.34 0.22
N MET A 10 11.04 -4.48 0.27
CA MET A 10 10.97 -3.31 -0.63
C MET A 10 12.14 -2.36 -0.40
N TYR A 11 12.52 -2.14 0.86
CA TYR A 11 13.68 -1.33 1.20
C TYR A 11 14.96 -1.95 0.61
N ASP A 12 15.20 -3.23 0.89
CA ASP A 12 16.41 -3.94 0.48
C ASP A 12 16.58 -3.95 -1.06
N LEU A 13 15.48 -4.05 -1.81
CA LEU A 13 15.48 -4.07 -3.28
C LEU A 13 15.59 -2.66 -3.91
N TYR A 14 14.77 -1.71 -3.44
CA TYR A 14 14.47 -0.49 -4.21
C TYR A 14 14.86 0.82 -3.55
N ALA A 15 15.21 0.84 -2.25
CA ALA A 15 15.44 2.10 -1.53
C ALA A 15 16.50 3.01 -2.18
N HIS A 16 17.50 2.44 -2.84
CA HIS A 16 18.53 3.20 -3.56
C HIS A 16 17.93 4.00 -4.73
N ASN A 17 17.01 3.41 -5.50
CA ASN A 17 16.32 4.07 -6.60
C ASN A 17 15.26 5.03 -6.09
N ASP A 18 14.50 4.63 -5.08
CA ASP A 18 13.45 5.47 -4.46
C ASP A 18 14.05 6.76 -3.90
N ARG A 19 15.16 6.67 -3.16
CA ARG A 19 15.86 7.84 -2.59
C ARG A 19 16.38 8.78 -3.68
N ARG A 20 16.90 8.24 -4.78
CA ARG A 20 17.37 9.04 -5.91
C ARG A 20 16.21 9.74 -6.63
N ARG A 21 15.07 9.06 -6.78
CA ARG A 21 13.85 9.58 -7.41
C ARG A 21 13.12 10.61 -6.54
N GLY A 22 13.16 10.42 -5.23
CA GLY A 22 12.51 11.30 -4.25
C GLY A 22 11.02 11.00 -4.08
N ALA A 23 10.46 11.47 -2.96
CA ALA A 23 9.10 11.15 -2.55
C ALA A 23 8.03 11.59 -3.55
N ALA A 24 8.10 12.84 -4.03
CA ALA A 24 7.10 13.38 -4.96
C ALA A 24 6.98 12.52 -6.24
N ALA A 25 8.10 12.18 -6.86
CA ALA A 25 8.08 11.34 -8.07
C ALA A 25 7.74 9.88 -7.75
N THR A 26 8.07 9.38 -6.55
CA THR A 26 7.64 8.05 -6.10
C THR A 26 6.13 7.96 -5.89
N THR A 27 5.51 9.03 -5.36
CA THR A 27 4.05 9.13 -5.27
C THR A 27 3.38 9.14 -6.64
N LEU A 28 4.00 9.72 -7.66
CA LEU A 28 3.44 9.69 -9.02
C LEU A 28 3.36 8.27 -9.59
N TRP A 29 4.35 7.42 -9.32
CA TRP A 29 4.27 5.99 -9.68
C TRP A 29 3.11 5.29 -8.98
N LEU A 30 2.89 5.53 -7.68
CA LEU A 30 1.70 4.99 -7.00
C LEU A 30 0.40 5.46 -7.67
N VAL A 31 0.32 6.72 -8.10
CA VAL A 31 -0.87 7.26 -8.77
C VAL A 31 -1.08 6.62 -10.14
N GLU A 32 0.00 6.30 -10.86
CA GLU A 32 -0.02 5.54 -12.12
C GLU A 32 -0.63 4.15 -11.90
N GLU A 33 -0.11 3.36 -10.95
CA GLU A 33 -0.65 2.02 -10.68
C GLU A 33 -2.10 2.05 -10.17
N ILE A 34 -2.50 3.10 -9.45
CA ILE A 34 -3.92 3.28 -9.06
C ILE A 34 -4.80 3.48 -10.31
N GLY A 35 -4.28 4.16 -11.33
CA GLY A 35 -4.95 4.33 -12.61
C GLY A 35 -5.09 3.00 -13.37
N GLU A 36 -4.02 2.21 -13.40
CA GLU A 36 -4.02 0.88 -14.02
C GLU A 36 -4.96 -0.07 -13.27
N LEU A 37 -4.93 -0.05 -11.93
CA LEU A 37 -5.84 -0.80 -11.08
C LEU A 37 -7.31 -0.44 -11.36
N ALA A 38 -7.62 0.85 -11.48
CA ALA A 38 -8.96 1.31 -11.81
C ALA A 38 -9.42 0.83 -13.20
N GLU A 39 -8.50 0.79 -14.17
CA GLU A 39 -8.76 0.21 -15.48
C GLU A 39 -9.03 -1.30 -15.42
N ALA A 40 -8.20 -2.05 -14.70
CA ALA A 40 -8.36 -3.50 -14.53
C ALA A 40 -9.74 -3.83 -13.92
N VAL A 41 -10.16 -3.10 -12.87
CA VAL A 41 -11.50 -3.23 -12.28
C VAL A 41 -12.59 -2.94 -13.31
N ARG A 42 -12.48 -1.84 -14.05
CA ARG A 42 -13.47 -1.43 -15.05
C ARG A 42 -13.64 -2.46 -16.17
N ARG A 43 -12.57 -3.18 -16.50
CA ARG A 43 -12.55 -4.21 -17.57
C ARG A 43 -12.85 -5.62 -17.07
N GLU A 44 -13.01 -5.82 -15.76
CA GLU A 44 -13.10 -7.14 -15.13
C GLU A 44 -11.89 -8.05 -15.48
N ASP A 45 -10.72 -7.42 -15.67
CA ASP A 45 -9.48 -8.11 -16.02
C ASP A 45 -8.80 -8.64 -14.76
N MET A 46 -9.10 -9.90 -14.43
CA MET A 46 -8.64 -10.53 -13.21
C MET A 46 -7.13 -10.77 -13.16
N GLU A 47 -6.45 -10.84 -14.31
CA GLU A 47 -4.99 -11.01 -14.34
C GLU A 47 -4.32 -9.70 -13.96
N ASN A 48 -4.65 -8.61 -14.69
CA ASN A 48 -4.13 -7.28 -14.39
C ASN A 48 -4.54 -6.83 -12.98
N LEU A 49 -5.78 -7.11 -12.54
CA LEU A 49 -6.22 -6.73 -11.19
C LEU A 49 -5.28 -7.25 -10.10
N ARG A 50 -4.73 -8.46 -10.27
CA ARG A 50 -3.79 -9.05 -9.30
C ARG A 50 -2.42 -8.38 -9.35
N GLU A 51 -1.97 -8.02 -10.55
CA GLU A 51 -0.72 -7.31 -10.80
C GLU A 51 -0.77 -5.91 -10.17
N GLU A 52 -1.77 -5.11 -10.55
CA GLU A 52 -1.88 -3.72 -10.10
C GLU A 52 -2.12 -3.59 -8.59
N LEU A 53 -2.80 -4.56 -7.97
CA LEU A 53 -2.92 -4.62 -6.50
C LEU A 53 -1.55 -4.82 -5.84
N ALA A 54 -0.69 -5.66 -6.43
CA ALA A 54 0.65 -5.90 -5.92
C ALA A 54 1.54 -4.67 -6.13
N ASP A 55 1.43 -3.99 -7.27
CA ASP A 55 2.23 -2.81 -7.58
C ASP A 55 1.82 -1.59 -6.75
N CYS A 56 0.52 -1.37 -6.55
CA CYS A 56 0.03 -0.41 -5.56
C CYS A 56 0.62 -0.67 -4.17
N PHE A 57 0.61 -1.94 -3.73
CA PHE A 57 1.16 -2.31 -2.42
C PHE A 57 2.67 -2.06 -2.35
N ALA A 58 3.42 -2.43 -3.39
CA ALA A 58 4.85 -2.19 -3.53
C ALA A 58 5.20 -0.71 -3.39
N TRP A 59 4.49 0.19 -4.09
CA TRP A 59 4.73 1.62 -4.01
C TRP A 59 4.33 2.25 -2.68
N ILE A 60 3.29 1.74 -2.01
CA ILE A 60 3.00 2.13 -0.61
C ILE A 60 4.20 1.81 0.28
N GLY A 61 4.81 0.63 0.12
CA GLY A 61 6.06 0.24 0.80
C GLY A 61 7.22 1.20 0.51
N ALA A 62 7.41 1.57 -0.76
CA ALA A 62 8.46 2.51 -1.16
C ALA A 62 8.28 3.90 -0.51
N ILE A 63 7.06 4.42 -0.49
CA ILE A 63 6.75 5.71 0.16
C ILE A 63 7.00 5.63 1.67
N ALA A 64 6.54 4.56 2.33
CA ALA A 64 6.78 4.40 3.76
C ALA A 64 8.27 4.36 4.11
N ASN A 65 9.07 3.66 3.30
CA ASN A 65 10.52 3.62 3.45
C ASN A 65 11.21 4.97 3.23
N LEU A 66 10.69 5.81 2.34
CA LEU A 66 11.22 7.16 2.12
C LEU A 66 10.97 8.11 3.29
N TYR A 67 9.88 7.89 4.02
CA TYR A 67 9.48 8.70 5.17
C TYR A 67 9.84 8.08 6.52
N ASP A 68 10.51 6.92 6.53
CA ASP A 68 10.86 6.17 7.74
C ASP A 68 9.63 5.84 8.61
N ILE A 69 8.53 5.46 7.96
CA ILE A 69 7.27 5.08 8.61
C ILE A 69 7.19 3.56 8.70
N ASP A 70 6.99 3.01 9.89
CA ASP A 70 6.63 1.60 10.07
C ASP A 70 5.16 1.38 9.66
N LEU A 71 4.96 0.68 8.54
CA LEU A 71 3.62 0.43 7.98
C LEU A 71 2.76 -0.46 8.88
N GLU A 72 3.36 -1.47 9.49
CA GLU A 72 2.64 -2.44 10.32
C GLU A 72 2.14 -1.76 11.59
N ALA A 73 3.01 -0.99 12.26
CA ALA A 73 2.64 -0.21 13.42
C ALA A 73 1.57 0.83 13.09
N ALA A 74 1.73 1.58 11.98
CA ALA A 74 0.76 2.58 11.55
C ALA A 74 -0.62 1.96 11.23
N PHE A 75 -0.64 0.78 10.60
CA PHE A 75 -1.87 0.06 10.31
C PHE A 75 -2.57 -0.39 11.60
N LEU A 76 -1.84 -1.01 12.53
CA LEU A 76 -2.39 -1.49 13.80
C LEU A 76 -2.90 -0.36 14.70
N GLU A 77 -2.23 0.81 14.69
CA GLU A 77 -2.72 2.00 15.39
C GLU A 77 -4.08 2.45 14.85
N LYS A 78 -4.25 2.41 13.53
CA LYS A 78 -5.50 2.82 12.87
C LYS A 78 -6.61 1.76 12.95
N TYR A 79 -6.23 0.48 12.88
CA TYR A 79 -7.12 -0.68 12.80
C TYR A 79 -6.71 -1.76 13.82
N PRO A 80 -6.93 -1.53 15.14
CA PRO A 80 -6.50 -2.42 16.21
C PRO A 80 -7.45 -3.62 16.42
N ASP A 81 -7.76 -4.36 15.35
CA ASP A 81 -8.70 -5.51 15.35
C ASP A 81 -10.16 -5.16 15.73
N MET A 82 -10.56 -3.92 15.49
CA MET A 82 -11.95 -3.46 15.55
C MET A 82 -12.17 -2.27 14.64
N CYS A 83 -13.41 -2.07 14.18
CA CYS A 83 -13.76 -0.86 13.42
C CYS A 83 -13.41 0.39 14.25
N PRO A 84 -12.62 1.34 13.72
CA PRO A 84 -12.22 2.53 14.48
C PRO A 84 -13.43 3.42 14.84
N THR A 85 -14.53 3.31 14.11
CA THR A 85 -15.76 4.08 14.32
C THR A 85 -16.69 3.39 15.33
N CYS A 86 -17.17 2.17 15.04
CA CYS A 86 -18.17 1.50 15.89
C CYS A 86 -17.58 0.60 16.98
N LYS A 87 -16.24 0.39 17.00
CA LYS A 87 -15.52 -0.45 17.96
C LYS A 87 -16.00 -1.91 18.03
N LYS A 88 -16.62 -2.40 16.96
CA LYS A 88 -17.07 -3.79 16.81
C LYS A 88 -16.18 -4.56 15.83
N ASN A 89 -16.13 -5.87 16.04
CA ASN A 89 -15.56 -6.86 15.12
C ASN A 89 -16.52 -8.07 15.08
N PRO A 90 -17.28 -8.31 13.97
CA PRO A 90 -17.27 -7.56 12.71
C PRO A 90 -17.86 -6.15 12.83
N CYS A 91 -17.51 -5.27 11.88
CA CYS A 91 -18.04 -3.91 11.77
C CYS A 91 -19.57 -3.93 11.52
N ILE A 92 -20.29 -2.94 12.06
CA ILE A 92 -21.74 -2.75 11.85
C ILE A 92 -22.10 -1.39 11.25
N CYS A 93 -21.12 -0.61 10.79
CA CYS A 93 -21.36 0.65 10.09
C CYS A 93 -22.09 0.37 8.77
N THR A 94 -23.06 1.21 8.43
CA THR A 94 -23.85 1.12 7.18
C THR A 94 -23.37 2.08 6.09
N ASP A 95 -22.42 2.94 6.46
CA ASP A 95 -21.97 4.10 5.69
C ASP A 95 -20.45 4.05 5.55
#